data_AF-A0A3B4XZY7-F1
#
_entry.id   AF-A0A3B4XZY7-F1
#
_cell.length_a   1.000
_cell.length_b   1.000
_cell.length_c   1.000
_cell.angle_alpha   90.00
_cell.angle_beta   90.00
_cell.angle_gamma   90.00
#
_symmetry.space_group_name_H-M   'P 1'
#
loop_
_entity.id
_entity.type
_entity.pdbx_description
1 polymer ?
#
loop_
_entity_poly.entity_id
_entity_poly.type
_entity_poly.pdbx_seq_one_letter_code
_entity_poly.pdbx_strand_id
1 'polypeptide(L)'
;MFLVLLYLAALSQTVASRETFTSNFTKNISDCPIDFFGQRYNNIYVNITNGQSTICFKGFKNETVGNNCLQVFDTDIVKGLWSKSIITETNSSDYHRNLTGLSGSSSCSTNIFLQNTNSSILIQFNFRMFSAPVVKVTPDSSKKNFVVDLVVRGVTLDKWNVSGRTVYKYLDGCTHKGSLFDPSWSGCDSKGFSVQCSQQANLTVGPCGTSCPCPSTCTVIGSTVIRFGGNVTSVPNRCAYSLMSHMGVQLVAVFQDRRRKDVSLLDQVILHKSGVSIHLGQGGRVQVNGTVLSLSNVPQQHHGVKLSKDKTGVTAMFPLSKTSVFFDGYTAQITTTGGSPSMQGLCGNRTLSDEKSSNSSSSSCEDQHKERNNTSINCTMVTERCNVLREAPFTACHNLTDPEPFITACIKNLCKYPAVDGFSRCQFLEAYVAACNLQPSNNTLQGWRSNVTCSAPQVFCNDTFCSAHEFCAADISGKTSCYCRAIFASKYRSKNTLGEPTVCDQNSASVTLAGCLLNERGVDYSMLHLNNNSCRGQMDSRTHMVTFSFDSNNTCGTVVMANNSQIIYKNAIMKQNNTGVITRHDQFQIDFSCYYNQPEIKTMAFKIKDR
;
A
#
# COMPACT_ATOMS: atom_id res chain seq x y z
N MET A 1 7.15 -29.31 -94.40
CA MET A 1 6.46 -30.42 -93.70
C MET A 1 7.14 -30.60 -92.35
N PHE A 2 6.33 -30.74 -91.29
CA PHE A 2 6.66 -30.86 -89.86
C PHE A 2 6.87 -29.57 -89.03
N LEU A 3 5.76 -29.19 -88.40
CA LEU A 3 5.66 -28.46 -87.14
C LEU A 3 6.47 -29.17 -86.04
N VAL A 4 7.17 -28.39 -85.22
CA VAL A 4 7.48 -28.76 -83.82
C VAL A 4 7.06 -27.59 -82.94
N LEU A 5 6.01 -27.82 -82.15
CA LEU A 5 5.57 -26.94 -81.07
C LEU A 5 6.65 -26.90 -79.98
N LEU A 6 7.28 -25.74 -79.79
CA LEU A 6 8.05 -25.43 -78.59
C LEU A 6 7.12 -24.78 -77.57
N TYR A 7 6.74 -25.55 -76.55
CA TYR A 7 6.15 -25.07 -75.32
C TYR A 7 7.11 -24.07 -74.66
N LEU A 8 6.78 -22.77 -74.73
CA LEU A 8 7.35 -21.76 -73.85
C LEU A 8 6.77 -21.99 -72.45
N ALA A 9 7.53 -22.66 -71.59
CA ALA A 9 7.33 -22.60 -70.15
C ALA A 9 7.55 -21.15 -69.72
N ALA A 10 6.46 -20.42 -69.49
CA ALA A 10 6.50 -19.14 -68.82
C ALA A 10 6.97 -19.35 -67.39
N LEU A 11 8.25 -19.10 -67.13
CA LEU A 11 8.76 -18.80 -65.79
C LEU A 11 7.98 -17.58 -65.29
N SER A 12 7.00 -17.83 -64.41
CA SER A 12 6.25 -16.78 -63.73
C SER A 12 7.22 -15.96 -62.89
N GLN A 13 7.50 -14.75 -63.36
CA GLN A 13 8.23 -13.76 -62.61
C GLN A 13 7.45 -13.48 -61.31
N THR A 14 8.10 -13.66 -60.17
CA THR A 14 7.58 -13.28 -58.85
C THR A 14 7.37 -11.76 -58.83
N VAL A 15 6.15 -11.29 -59.03
CA VAL A 15 5.84 -9.85 -59.00
C VAL A 15 5.87 -9.36 -57.55
N ALA A 16 7.03 -8.88 -57.10
CA ALA A 16 7.16 -8.09 -55.88
C ALA A 16 6.94 -6.61 -56.22
N SER A 17 5.80 -6.04 -55.85
CA SER A 17 5.62 -4.59 -55.96
C SER A 17 6.41 -3.90 -54.84
N ARG A 18 7.06 -2.77 -55.16
CA ARG A 18 7.93 -2.02 -54.25
C ARG A 18 7.74 -0.53 -54.43
N GLU A 19 7.80 0.22 -53.33
CA GLU A 19 7.64 1.68 -53.35
C GLU A 19 8.41 2.32 -52.19
N THR A 20 9.26 3.30 -52.48
CA THR A 20 10.04 4.04 -51.48
C THR A 20 9.33 5.31 -51.06
N PHE A 21 9.49 5.71 -49.81
CA PHE A 21 8.89 6.94 -49.26
C PHE A 21 9.83 7.64 -48.28
N THR A 22 9.79 8.98 -48.28
CA THR A 22 10.58 9.86 -47.39
C THR A 22 9.68 10.75 -46.52
N SER A 23 8.37 10.63 -46.66
CA SER A 23 7.34 11.41 -45.98
C SER A 23 6.14 10.52 -45.66
N ASN A 24 5.01 11.11 -45.26
CA ASN A 24 3.73 10.42 -45.13
C ASN A 24 3.46 9.54 -46.36
N PHE A 25 3.20 8.27 -46.11
CA PHE A 25 3.03 7.23 -47.11
C PHE A 25 1.72 6.51 -46.86
N THR A 26 0.93 6.32 -47.91
CA THR A 26 -0.32 5.57 -47.87
C THR A 26 -0.29 4.52 -48.96
N LYS A 27 -0.64 3.28 -48.62
CA LYS A 27 -0.73 2.22 -49.62
C LYS A 27 -1.98 1.39 -49.47
N ASN A 28 -2.65 1.15 -50.59
CA ASN A 28 -3.69 0.15 -50.70
C ASN A 28 -3.05 -1.25 -50.68
N ILE A 29 -3.47 -2.05 -49.71
CA ILE A 29 -3.02 -3.42 -49.47
C ILE A 29 -4.19 -4.41 -49.58
N SER A 30 -5.28 -4.08 -50.29
CA SER A 30 -6.45 -4.96 -50.46
C SER A 30 -6.11 -6.34 -51.03
N ASP A 31 -5.00 -6.48 -51.76
CA ASP A 31 -4.53 -7.77 -52.27
C ASP A 31 -3.76 -8.62 -51.24
N CYS A 32 -3.22 -7.97 -50.20
CA CYS A 32 -2.60 -8.63 -49.06
C CYS A 32 -2.95 -7.88 -47.75
N PRO A 33 -4.24 -7.89 -47.40
CA PRO A 33 -4.79 -7.08 -46.31
C PRO A 33 -4.38 -7.64 -44.95
N ILE A 34 -4.40 -6.76 -43.96
CA ILE A 34 -3.91 -7.04 -42.61
C ILE A 34 -5.08 -6.96 -41.64
N ASP A 35 -5.23 -7.99 -40.82
CA ASP A 35 -6.15 -7.95 -39.70
C ASP A 35 -5.39 -7.50 -38.44
N PHE A 36 -6.00 -6.67 -37.63
CA PHE A 36 -5.39 -6.11 -36.42
C PHE A 36 -6.49 -5.87 -35.37
N PHE A 37 -6.43 -6.59 -34.25
CA PHE A 37 -7.43 -6.57 -33.18
C PHE A 37 -8.87 -6.70 -33.69
N GLY A 38 -9.16 -7.81 -34.39
CA GLY A 38 -10.48 -8.16 -34.92
C GLY A 38 -10.98 -7.29 -36.09
N GLN A 39 -10.22 -6.29 -36.54
CA GLN A 39 -10.58 -5.44 -37.66
C GLN A 39 -9.67 -5.69 -38.87
N ARG A 40 -10.28 -5.81 -40.04
CA ARG A 40 -9.59 -5.97 -41.33
C ARG A 40 -9.28 -4.62 -41.96
N TYR A 41 -8.05 -4.46 -42.43
CA TYR A 41 -7.54 -3.23 -43.03
C TYR A 41 -7.01 -3.45 -44.43
N ASN A 42 -7.48 -2.59 -45.33
CA ASN A 42 -7.13 -2.58 -46.75
C ASN A 42 -6.15 -1.45 -47.10
N ASN A 43 -5.78 -0.60 -46.14
CA ASN A 43 -4.81 0.47 -46.31
C ASN A 43 -3.81 0.45 -45.16
N ILE A 44 -2.60 0.89 -45.45
CA ILE A 44 -1.54 1.14 -44.47
C ILE A 44 -1.05 2.57 -44.59
N TYR A 45 -0.82 3.21 -43.47
CA TYR A 45 -0.39 4.60 -43.35
C TYR A 45 0.91 4.64 -42.57
N VAL A 46 1.99 5.09 -43.20
CA VAL A 46 3.31 5.21 -42.57
C VAL A 46 3.69 6.68 -42.49
N ASN A 47 4.10 7.12 -41.30
CA ASN A 47 4.62 8.47 -41.08
C ASN A 47 5.97 8.35 -40.38
N ILE A 48 6.95 9.14 -40.85
CA ILE A 48 8.26 9.31 -40.22
C ILE A 48 8.41 10.81 -39.93
N THR A 49 8.37 11.19 -38.66
CA THR A 49 8.51 12.58 -38.21
C THR A 49 9.42 12.66 -36.98
N ASN A 50 10.50 13.45 -37.03
CA ASN A 50 11.39 13.72 -35.89
C ASN A 50 11.89 12.44 -35.17
N GLY A 51 12.31 11.42 -35.93
CA GLY A 51 12.75 10.14 -35.39
C GLY A 51 11.63 9.23 -34.86
N GLN A 52 10.37 9.64 -34.91
CA GLN A 52 9.22 8.77 -34.64
C GLN A 52 8.69 8.20 -35.95
N SER A 53 8.70 6.87 -36.07
CA SER A 53 8.08 6.14 -37.17
C SER A 53 6.83 5.44 -36.70
N THR A 54 5.70 5.65 -37.39
CA THR A 54 4.42 5.02 -37.07
C THR A 54 3.87 4.28 -38.28
N ILE A 55 3.46 3.03 -38.10
CA ILE A 55 2.76 2.20 -39.09
C ILE A 55 1.33 2.00 -38.56
N CYS A 56 0.36 2.66 -39.17
CA CYS A 56 -1.04 2.69 -38.73
C CYS A 56 -1.99 2.15 -39.81
N PHE A 57 -3.19 1.74 -39.41
CA PHE A 57 -4.09 1.00 -40.30
C PHE A 57 -5.43 1.69 -40.62
N LYS A 58 -5.88 2.64 -39.79
CA LYS A 58 -7.12 3.41 -40.04
C LYS A 58 -6.89 4.76 -40.75
N GLY A 59 -5.72 5.36 -40.53
CA GLY A 59 -5.31 6.68 -41.03
C GLY A 59 -3.95 7.06 -40.46
N PHE A 60 -3.50 8.31 -40.61
CA PHE A 60 -2.32 8.81 -39.91
C PHE A 60 -2.59 8.98 -38.41
N LYS A 61 -1.58 8.75 -37.57
CA LYS A 61 -1.72 8.75 -36.11
C LYS A 61 -2.33 10.04 -35.55
N ASN A 62 -1.87 11.20 -36.02
CA ASN A 62 -2.30 12.51 -35.50
C ASN A 62 -3.66 12.97 -36.04
N GLU A 63 -4.21 12.25 -37.02
CA GLU A 63 -5.44 12.62 -37.73
C GLU A 63 -6.61 11.70 -37.39
N THR A 64 -6.35 10.56 -36.73
CA THR A 64 -7.35 9.52 -36.50
C THR A 64 -7.39 9.08 -35.04
N VAL A 65 -8.47 9.45 -34.34
CA VAL A 65 -8.75 8.99 -32.98
C VAL A 65 -9.00 7.48 -32.98
N GLY A 66 -8.40 6.78 -32.03
CA GLY A 66 -8.63 5.34 -31.84
C GLY A 66 -7.99 4.46 -32.93
N ASN A 67 -6.85 4.88 -33.50
CA ASN A 67 -6.12 4.12 -34.51
C ASN A 67 -5.34 2.94 -33.88
N ASN A 68 -5.10 1.92 -34.69
CA ASN A 68 -4.20 0.82 -34.38
C ASN A 68 -2.88 1.07 -35.09
N CYS A 69 -1.77 1.03 -34.36
CA CYS A 69 -0.46 1.35 -34.90
C CYS A 69 0.66 0.52 -34.26
N LEU A 70 1.75 0.34 -35.01
CA LEU A 70 3.07 0.03 -34.47
C LEU A 70 3.93 1.28 -34.51
N GLN A 71 4.70 1.51 -33.47
CA GLN A 71 5.50 2.72 -33.35
C GLN A 71 6.93 2.42 -32.92
N VAL A 72 7.88 3.07 -33.58
CA VAL A 72 9.31 2.96 -33.30
C VAL A 72 9.87 4.36 -33.15
N PHE A 73 10.76 4.55 -32.18
CA PHE A 73 11.51 5.78 -32.02
C PHE A 73 12.99 5.53 -32.29
N ASP A 74 13.49 6.12 -33.36
CA ASP A 74 14.90 6.15 -33.70
C ASP A 74 15.18 7.32 -34.65
N THR A 75 16.09 8.20 -34.28
CA THR A 75 16.49 9.37 -35.09
C THR A 75 17.21 9.00 -36.38
N ASP A 76 17.77 7.78 -36.47
CA ASP A 76 18.47 7.32 -37.66
C ASP A 76 17.48 6.91 -38.77
N ILE A 77 16.19 6.72 -38.44
CA ILE A 77 15.16 6.39 -39.42
C ILE A 77 14.68 7.68 -40.10
N VAL A 78 14.95 7.78 -41.40
CA VAL A 78 14.61 8.98 -42.20
C VAL A 78 13.73 8.68 -43.41
N LYS A 79 13.67 7.43 -43.84
CA LYS A 79 12.89 6.99 -45.00
C LYS A 79 12.47 5.54 -44.86
N GLY A 80 11.63 5.07 -45.76
CA GLY A 80 11.22 3.68 -45.78
C GLY A 80 10.95 3.15 -47.18
N LEU A 81 10.75 1.84 -47.23
CA LEU A 81 10.38 1.08 -48.40
C LEU A 81 9.21 0.19 -48.02
N TRP A 82 8.17 0.18 -48.85
CA TRP A 82 7.10 -0.80 -48.80
C TRP A 82 7.32 -1.86 -49.87
N SER A 83 6.97 -3.11 -49.58
CA SER A 83 6.86 -4.13 -50.62
C SER A 83 5.77 -5.18 -50.34
N LYS A 84 5.18 -5.72 -51.40
CA LYS A 84 4.32 -6.90 -51.36
C LYS A 84 5.10 -8.11 -51.84
N SER A 85 4.94 -9.23 -51.16
CA SER A 85 5.45 -10.53 -51.60
C SER A 85 4.31 -11.52 -51.71
N ILE A 86 4.30 -12.35 -52.76
CA ILE A 86 3.31 -13.42 -52.98
C ILE A 86 4.05 -14.76 -52.82
N ILE A 87 4.57 -14.98 -51.62
CA ILE A 87 5.26 -16.22 -51.23
C ILE A 87 4.44 -16.89 -50.15
N THR A 88 4.05 -18.14 -50.43
CA THR A 88 3.29 -18.97 -49.50
C THR A 88 4.18 -19.52 -48.39
N GLU A 89 3.85 -19.17 -47.15
CA GLU A 89 4.40 -19.79 -45.95
C GLU A 89 3.45 -20.87 -45.45
N THR A 90 3.97 -22.06 -45.17
CA THR A 90 3.20 -23.22 -44.68
C THR A 90 3.52 -23.52 -43.21
N ASN A 91 2.92 -24.56 -42.65
CA ASN A 91 3.03 -24.94 -41.23
C ASN A 91 4.47 -25.23 -40.75
N SER A 92 5.45 -25.35 -41.65
CA SER A 92 6.88 -25.54 -41.32
C SER A 92 7.68 -24.23 -41.31
N SER A 93 7.03 -23.08 -41.44
CA SER A 93 7.70 -21.78 -41.44
C SER A 93 8.23 -21.38 -40.05
N ASP A 94 9.14 -20.41 -40.01
CA ASP A 94 9.64 -19.85 -38.75
C ASP A 94 8.54 -19.25 -37.88
N TYR A 95 7.43 -18.78 -38.49
CA TYR A 95 6.28 -18.25 -37.76
C TYR A 95 5.68 -19.33 -36.85
N HIS A 96 5.41 -20.52 -37.40
CA HIS A 96 4.83 -21.64 -36.66
C HIS A 96 5.76 -22.19 -35.57
N ARG A 97 7.09 -22.10 -35.79
CA ARG A 97 8.08 -22.49 -34.79
C ARG A 97 8.15 -21.53 -33.59
N ASN A 98 7.87 -20.25 -33.80
CA ASN A 98 8.04 -19.20 -32.78
C ASN A 98 6.72 -18.71 -32.16
N LEU A 99 5.57 -19.01 -32.78
CA LEU A 99 4.25 -18.64 -32.29
C LEU A 99 3.42 -19.88 -31.98
N THR A 100 3.24 -20.15 -30.69
CA THR A 100 2.41 -21.25 -30.19
C THR A 100 0.96 -21.10 -30.65
N GLY A 101 0.36 -22.18 -31.15
CA GLY A 101 -1.05 -22.21 -31.57
C GLY A 101 -1.35 -21.57 -32.94
N LEU A 102 -0.33 -21.09 -33.66
CA LEU A 102 -0.49 -20.63 -35.04
C LEU A 102 -0.76 -21.84 -35.96
N SER A 103 -1.70 -21.71 -36.90
CA SER A 103 -1.98 -22.75 -37.88
C SER A 103 -2.36 -22.16 -39.25
N GLY A 104 -2.37 -23.00 -40.29
CA GLY A 104 -2.75 -22.60 -41.63
C GLY A 104 -1.60 -22.04 -42.46
N SER A 105 -1.89 -21.57 -43.67
CA SER A 105 -0.88 -21.03 -44.58
C SER A 105 -1.17 -19.56 -44.92
N SER A 106 -0.14 -18.82 -45.28
CA SER A 106 -0.24 -17.41 -45.69
C SER A 106 0.38 -17.23 -47.06
N SER A 107 -0.43 -16.90 -48.08
CA SER A 107 0.00 -16.82 -49.48
C SER A 107 0.69 -15.50 -49.85
N CYS A 108 0.61 -14.49 -48.99
CA CYS A 108 1.17 -13.17 -49.25
C CYS A 108 1.74 -12.53 -47.99
N SER A 109 2.55 -11.48 -48.17
CA SER A 109 2.98 -10.60 -47.08
C SER A 109 3.09 -9.16 -47.52
N THR A 110 2.77 -8.25 -46.61
CA THR A 110 3.05 -6.82 -46.73
C THR A 110 4.30 -6.50 -45.91
N ASN A 111 5.27 -5.81 -46.48
CA ASN A 111 6.55 -5.48 -45.84
C ASN A 111 6.70 -3.97 -45.71
N ILE A 112 7.22 -3.53 -44.56
CA ILE A 112 7.72 -2.18 -44.34
C ILE A 112 9.17 -2.28 -43.88
N PHE A 113 10.07 -1.61 -44.58
CA PHE A 113 11.47 -1.47 -44.21
C PHE A 113 11.70 -0.01 -43.82
N LEU A 114 12.20 0.23 -42.62
CA LEU A 114 12.61 1.55 -42.18
C LEU A 114 14.12 1.68 -42.36
N GLN A 115 14.56 2.78 -42.96
CA GLN A 115 15.91 2.93 -43.47
C GLN A 115 16.58 4.22 -42.98
N ASN A 116 17.90 4.18 -42.92
CA ASN A 116 18.73 5.37 -42.72
C ASN A 116 18.94 6.18 -44.00
N THR A 117 19.69 7.27 -43.89
CA THR A 117 20.04 8.16 -45.01
C THR A 117 20.71 7.40 -46.17
N ASN A 118 21.57 6.43 -45.85
CA ASN A 118 22.30 5.58 -46.80
C ASN A 118 21.47 4.45 -47.42
N SER A 119 20.15 4.39 -47.16
CA SER A 119 19.27 3.30 -47.60
C SER A 119 19.55 1.94 -46.96
N SER A 120 20.37 1.88 -45.91
CA SER A 120 20.50 0.66 -45.10
C SER A 120 19.21 0.43 -44.34
N ILE A 121 18.68 -0.80 -44.40
CA ILE A 121 17.51 -1.21 -43.63
C ILE A 121 17.94 -1.24 -42.16
N LEU A 122 17.19 -0.60 -41.27
CA LEU A 122 17.42 -0.63 -39.83
C LEU A 122 16.51 -1.65 -39.15
N ILE A 123 15.23 -1.66 -39.55
CA ILE A 123 14.22 -2.58 -39.04
C ILE A 123 13.22 -2.91 -40.14
N GLN A 124 12.84 -4.19 -40.23
CA GLN A 124 11.84 -4.70 -41.16
C GLN A 124 10.64 -5.25 -40.40
N PHE A 125 9.45 -4.89 -40.88
CA PHE A 125 8.17 -5.48 -40.50
C PHE A 125 7.64 -6.30 -41.67
N ASN A 126 7.35 -7.58 -41.44
CA ASN A 126 6.69 -8.46 -42.40
C ASN A 126 5.36 -8.92 -41.81
N PHE A 127 4.26 -8.41 -42.37
CA PHE A 127 2.89 -8.67 -41.97
C PHE A 127 2.31 -9.82 -42.79
N ARG A 128 1.71 -10.80 -42.11
CA ARG A 128 1.07 -11.98 -42.73
C ARG A 128 -0.22 -12.33 -42.02
N MET A 129 -1.12 -12.98 -42.75
CA MET A 129 -2.36 -13.54 -42.22
C MET A 129 -2.32 -15.07 -42.35
N PHE A 130 -2.37 -15.77 -41.23
CA PHE A 130 -2.54 -17.23 -41.14
C PHE A 130 -3.93 -17.53 -40.55
N SER A 131 -4.06 -18.49 -39.63
CA SER A 131 -5.24 -18.60 -38.76
C SER A 131 -5.44 -17.39 -37.83
N ALA A 132 -4.38 -16.60 -37.64
CA ALA A 132 -4.36 -15.33 -36.92
C ALA A 132 -3.39 -14.35 -37.61
N PRO A 133 -3.56 -13.02 -37.43
CA PRO A 133 -2.66 -12.03 -38.01
C PRO A 133 -1.37 -11.94 -37.22
N VAL A 134 -0.24 -11.88 -37.93
CA VAL A 134 1.10 -11.90 -37.33
C VAL A 134 2.03 -10.88 -37.98
N VAL A 135 3.02 -10.44 -37.22
CA VAL A 135 4.14 -9.64 -37.70
C VAL A 135 5.46 -10.29 -37.31
N LYS A 136 6.37 -10.40 -38.28
CA LYS A 136 7.79 -10.70 -38.07
C LYS A 136 8.57 -9.39 -38.08
N VAL A 137 9.26 -9.09 -37.00
CA VAL A 137 10.07 -7.88 -36.84
C VAL A 137 11.54 -8.27 -36.82
N THR A 138 12.31 -7.79 -37.78
CA THR A 138 13.73 -8.15 -37.94
C THR A 138 14.60 -6.89 -37.84
N PRO A 139 15.46 -6.78 -36.81
CA PRO A 139 16.46 -5.71 -36.76
C PRO A 139 17.62 -6.05 -37.71
N ASP A 140 18.26 -5.03 -38.27
CA ASP A 140 19.44 -5.20 -39.11
C ASP A 140 20.74 -5.34 -38.28
N SER A 141 21.80 -5.76 -38.95
CA SER A 141 23.17 -5.86 -38.46
C SER A 141 23.78 -4.54 -37.97
N SER A 142 23.42 -3.41 -38.59
CA SER A 142 24.01 -2.09 -38.30
C SER A 142 23.56 -1.46 -36.98
N LYS A 143 22.31 -1.71 -36.56
CA LYS A 143 21.75 -1.28 -35.27
C LYS A 143 20.77 -2.34 -34.78
N LYS A 144 21.08 -2.95 -33.63
CA LYS A 144 20.43 -4.19 -33.20
C LYS A 144 19.25 -4.01 -32.25
N ASN A 145 19.11 -2.85 -31.59
CA ASN A 145 18.19 -2.67 -30.48
C ASN A 145 17.10 -1.65 -30.82
N PHE A 146 15.85 -2.10 -30.84
CA PHE A 146 14.67 -1.28 -31.01
C PHE A 146 13.61 -1.61 -29.97
N VAL A 147 12.79 -0.61 -29.62
CA VAL A 147 11.54 -0.81 -28.89
C VAL A 147 10.40 -0.50 -29.83
N VAL A 148 9.52 -1.47 -30.04
CA VAL A 148 8.30 -1.29 -30.84
C VAL A 148 7.11 -1.20 -29.88
N ASP A 149 6.45 -0.05 -29.87
CA ASP A 149 5.22 0.15 -29.10
C ASP A 149 4.02 -0.41 -29.90
N LEU A 150 3.26 -1.33 -29.31
CA LEU A 150 1.98 -1.81 -29.82
C LEU A 150 0.87 -0.86 -29.34
N VAL A 151 0.28 -0.11 -30.26
CA VAL A 151 -0.78 0.87 -29.96
C VAL A 151 -2.10 0.37 -30.51
N VAL A 152 -3.09 0.23 -29.63
CA VAL A 152 -4.43 -0.24 -29.99
C VAL A 152 -5.44 0.79 -29.52
N ARG A 153 -6.27 1.27 -30.43
CA ARG A 153 -7.22 2.35 -30.17
C ARG A 153 -6.59 3.56 -29.47
N GLY A 154 -5.35 3.90 -29.84
CA GLY A 154 -4.60 5.03 -29.28
C GLY A 154 -3.91 4.79 -27.92
N VAL A 155 -4.07 3.61 -27.31
CA VAL A 155 -3.41 3.24 -26.04
C VAL A 155 -2.27 2.27 -26.31
N THR A 156 -1.11 2.49 -25.70
CA THR A 156 0.01 1.53 -25.77
C THR A 156 -0.30 0.32 -24.88
N LEU A 157 -0.52 -0.85 -25.50
CA LEU A 157 -0.86 -2.09 -24.80
C LEU A 157 0.37 -2.95 -24.47
N ASP A 158 1.40 -2.92 -25.31
CA ASP A 158 2.61 -3.73 -25.13
C ASP A 158 3.83 -3.01 -25.74
N LYS A 159 5.03 -3.41 -25.32
CA LYS A 159 6.31 -2.91 -25.83
C LYS A 159 7.25 -4.06 -26.16
N TRP A 160 7.63 -4.17 -27.43
CA TRP A 160 8.48 -5.26 -27.90
C TRP A 160 9.93 -4.82 -27.94
N ASN A 161 10.75 -5.41 -27.07
CA ASN A 161 12.19 -5.24 -27.12
C ASN A 161 12.77 -6.15 -28.20
N VAL A 162 13.22 -5.55 -29.30
CA VAL A 162 13.83 -6.23 -30.45
C VAL A 162 15.34 -6.01 -30.37
N SER A 163 16.06 -6.99 -29.81
CA SER A 163 17.51 -6.87 -29.53
C SER A 163 18.32 -7.96 -30.25
N GLY A 164 18.83 -7.62 -31.43
CA GLY A 164 19.77 -8.44 -32.21
C GLY A 164 19.21 -9.75 -32.75
N ARG A 165 17.91 -10.00 -32.59
CA ARG A 165 17.19 -11.20 -33.04
C ARG A 165 15.84 -10.81 -33.60
N THR A 166 15.35 -11.59 -34.56
CA THR A 166 13.98 -11.48 -35.06
C THR A 166 12.98 -11.82 -33.97
N VAL A 167 11.88 -11.05 -33.90
CA VAL A 167 10.76 -11.30 -33.01
C VAL A 167 9.51 -11.59 -33.83
N TYR A 168 8.70 -12.54 -33.38
CA TYR A 168 7.41 -12.90 -33.98
C TYR A 168 6.30 -12.52 -33.00
N LYS A 169 5.27 -11.83 -33.48
CA LYS A 169 4.17 -11.34 -32.64
C LYS A 169 2.83 -11.51 -33.34
N TYR A 170 1.79 -11.81 -32.55
CA TYR A 170 0.42 -11.67 -33.00
C TYR A 170 0.04 -10.19 -33.07
N LEU A 171 -0.80 -9.83 -34.05
CA LEU A 171 -1.41 -8.50 -34.18
C LEU A 171 -2.84 -8.46 -33.62
N ASP A 172 -3.27 -9.55 -33.00
CA ASP A 172 -4.53 -9.71 -32.32
C ASP A 172 -4.29 -10.35 -30.95
N GLY A 173 -5.28 -10.28 -30.07
CA GLY A 173 -5.20 -10.84 -28.73
C GLY A 173 -6.33 -10.36 -27.83
N CYS A 174 -6.45 -11.00 -26.66
CA CYS A 174 -7.47 -10.66 -25.69
C CYS A 174 -6.92 -9.67 -24.67
N THR A 175 -7.71 -8.65 -24.32
CA THR A 175 -7.36 -7.73 -23.23
C THR A 175 -8.23 -7.99 -22.01
N HIS A 176 -7.62 -8.23 -20.85
CA HIS A 176 -8.34 -8.34 -19.57
C HIS A 176 -7.60 -7.57 -18.47
N LYS A 177 -8.32 -6.64 -17.80
CA LYS A 177 -7.80 -5.80 -16.70
C LYS A 177 -6.45 -5.13 -17.01
N GLY A 178 -6.30 -4.60 -18.23
CA GLY A 178 -5.07 -3.92 -18.67
C GLY A 178 -3.92 -4.85 -19.05
N SER A 179 -4.10 -6.17 -19.01
CA SER A 179 -3.14 -7.15 -19.53
C SER A 179 -3.55 -7.64 -20.92
N LEU A 180 -2.57 -7.85 -21.80
CA LEU A 180 -2.74 -8.44 -23.12
C LEU A 180 -2.38 -9.93 -23.09
N PHE A 181 -3.21 -10.77 -23.70
CA PHE A 181 -3.02 -12.21 -23.81
C PHE A 181 -3.00 -12.61 -25.28
N ASP A 182 -1.97 -13.37 -25.66
CA ASP A 182 -1.82 -13.86 -27.02
C ASP A 182 -2.96 -14.84 -27.39
N PRO A 183 -3.32 -14.96 -28.67
CA PRO A 183 -4.23 -16.00 -29.15
C PRO A 183 -3.79 -17.40 -28.71
N SER A 184 -4.76 -18.24 -28.35
CA SER A 184 -4.55 -19.58 -27.76
C SER A 184 -3.93 -19.60 -26.36
N TRP A 185 -3.76 -18.46 -25.70
CA TRP A 185 -3.26 -18.41 -24.34
C TRP A 185 -4.30 -18.95 -23.34
N SER A 186 -3.84 -19.76 -22.39
CA SER A 186 -4.65 -20.23 -21.27
C SER A 186 -3.83 -20.20 -19.98
N GLY A 187 -4.38 -19.63 -18.92
CA GLY A 187 -3.67 -19.52 -17.63
C GLY A 187 -4.46 -18.71 -16.63
N CYS A 188 -3.75 -18.14 -15.65
CA CYS A 188 -4.36 -17.33 -14.61
C CYS A 188 -4.00 -15.85 -14.76
N ASP A 189 -4.97 -14.96 -14.55
CA ASP A 189 -4.69 -13.53 -14.40
C ASP A 189 -3.98 -13.23 -13.07
N SER A 190 -3.61 -11.96 -12.89
CA SER A 190 -2.93 -11.49 -11.67
C SER A 190 -3.75 -11.66 -10.38
N LYS A 191 -5.06 -11.87 -10.47
CA LYS A 191 -5.96 -12.10 -9.34
C LYS A 191 -6.31 -13.58 -9.14
N GLY A 192 -5.74 -14.49 -9.94
CA GLY A 192 -6.00 -15.93 -9.85
C GLY A 192 -7.25 -16.38 -10.60
N PHE A 193 -7.76 -15.61 -11.56
CA PHE A 193 -8.87 -16.04 -12.41
C PHE A 193 -8.38 -16.82 -13.61
N SER A 194 -9.11 -17.87 -13.99
CA SER A 194 -8.85 -18.57 -15.25
C SER A 194 -9.16 -17.63 -16.41
N VAL A 195 -8.17 -17.40 -17.27
CA VAL A 195 -8.31 -16.61 -18.49
C VAL A 195 -7.93 -17.50 -19.67
N GLN A 196 -8.79 -17.52 -20.67
CA GLN A 196 -8.56 -18.19 -21.93
C GLN A 196 -8.77 -17.17 -23.05
N CYS A 197 -7.75 -17.03 -23.89
CA CYS A 197 -7.86 -16.31 -25.15
C CYS A 197 -7.91 -17.33 -26.28
N SER A 198 -9.03 -17.43 -26.99
CA SER A 198 -9.14 -18.37 -28.10
C SER A 198 -8.19 -17.99 -29.24
N GLN A 199 -8.04 -18.88 -30.23
CA GLN A 199 -7.25 -18.58 -31.44
C GLN A 199 -7.82 -17.39 -32.22
N GLN A 200 -9.14 -17.16 -32.14
CA GLN A 200 -9.83 -16.01 -32.75
C GLN A 200 -9.89 -14.78 -31.82
N ALA A 201 -9.04 -14.72 -30.80
CA ALA A 201 -8.99 -13.65 -29.80
C ALA A 201 -10.32 -13.42 -29.04
N ASN A 202 -11.13 -14.48 -28.85
CA ASN A 202 -12.29 -14.42 -27.97
C ASN A 202 -11.86 -14.67 -26.52
N LEU A 203 -12.16 -13.72 -25.64
CA LEU A 203 -11.84 -13.79 -24.22
C LEU A 203 -12.91 -14.57 -23.46
N THR A 204 -12.50 -15.64 -22.79
CA THR A 204 -13.31 -16.33 -21.77
C THR A 204 -12.62 -16.16 -20.41
N VAL A 205 -13.36 -15.66 -19.43
CA VAL A 205 -12.88 -15.55 -18.04
C VAL A 205 -13.74 -16.45 -17.16
N GLY A 206 -13.09 -17.42 -16.52
CA GLY A 206 -13.72 -18.33 -15.56
C GLY A 206 -13.44 -17.92 -14.11
N PRO A 207 -14.20 -18.47 -13.15
CA PRO A 207 -13.90 -18.30 -11.74
C PRO A 207 -12.53 -18.90 -11.40
N CYS A 208 -12.00 -18.50 -10.25
CA CYS A 208 -10.87 -19.19 -9.64
C CYS A 208 -11.30 -20.60 -9.16
N GLY A 209 -10.33 -21.51 -9.01
CA GLY A 209 -10.57 -22.92 -8.67
C GLY A 209 -9.26 -23.67 -8.47
N THR A 210 -9.23 -24.96 -8.77
CA THR A 210 -8.04 -25.82 -8.61
C THR A 210 -6.88 -25.41 -9.52
N SER A 211 -7.17 -25.12 -10.79
CA SER A 211 -6.15 -24.72 -11.78
C SER A 211 -5.64 -23.29 -11.56
N CYS A 212 -6.51 -22.39 -11.10
CA CYS A 212 -6.20 -21.01 -10.78
C CYS A 212 -6.67 -20.70 -9.35
N PRO A 213 -5.81 -20.87 -8.34
CA PRO A 213 -6.22 -20.77 -6.95
C PRO A 213 -6.82 -19.41 -6.59
N CYS A 214 -7.95 -19.45 -5.87
CA CYS A 214 -8.67 -18.25 -5.47
C CYS A 214 -7.83 -17.33 -4.59
N PRO A 215 -8.00 -16.01 -4.71
CA PRO A 215 -7.40 -15.08 -3.78
C PRO A 215 -8.02 -15.30 -2.40
N SER A 216 -7.18 -15.27 -1.37
CA SER A 216 -7.61 -15.42 0.02
C SER A 216 -7.15 -14.24 0.86
N THR A 217 -7.91 -13.91 1.90
CA THR A 217 -7.61 -12.79 2.80
C THR A 217 -7.56 -13.24 4.24
N CYS A 218 -6.54 -12.80 4.96
CA CYS A 218 -6.50 -12.80 6.42
C CYS A 218 -6.68 -11.37 6.90
N THR A 219 -7.62 -11.13 7.82
CA THR A 219 -7.91 -9.79 8.35
C THR A 219 -7.57 -9.74 9.83
N VAL A 220 -6.73 -8.79 10.22
CA VAL A 220 -6.44 -8.48 11.63
C VAL A 220 -7.08 -7.13 11.94
N ILE A 221 -8.04 -7.12 12.86
CA ILE A 221 -8.79 -5.91 13.21
C ILE A 221 -9.11 -5.93 14.70
N GLY A 222 -8.81 -4.84 15.38
CA GLY A 222 -8.94 -4.75 16.84
C GLY A 222 -8.18 -5.87 17.54
N SER A 223 -8.89 -6.68 18.33
CA SER A 223 -8.40 -7.85 19.07
C SER A 223 -8.59 -9.17 18.31
N THR A 224 -8.92 -9.15 17.02
CA THR A 224 -9.34 -10.36 16.28
C THR A 224 -8.53 -10.60 15.01
N VAL A 225 -8.25 -11.88 14.75
CA VAL A 225 -7.67 -12.39 13.50
C VAL A 225 -8.72 -13.27 12.82
N ILE A 226 -9.17 -12.85 11.64
CA ILE A 226 -9.98 -13.65 10.72
C ILE A 226 -9.00 -14.33 9.77
N ARG A 227 -8.90 -15.66 9.86
CA ARG A 227 -7.96 -16.48 9.08
C ARG A 227 -8.34 -16.53 7.59
N PHE A 228 -7.41 -17.02 6.77
CA PHE A 228 -7.71 -17.33 5.36
C PHE A 228 -8.88 -18.31 5.19
N GLY A 229 -9.07 -19.23 6.14
CA GLY A 229 -10.20 -20.16 6.18
C GLY A 229 -11.48 -19.61 6.83
N GLY A 230 -11.55 -18.32 7.18
CA GLY A 230 -12.71 -17.68 7.80
C GLY A 230 -12.80 -17.80 9.33
N ASN A 231 -12.05 -18.70 9.97
CA ASN A 231 -12.10 -18.84 11.43
C ASN A 231 -11.62 -17.58 12.16
N VAL A 232 -12.37 -17.16 13.18
CA VAL A 232 -12.04 -15.99 14.02
C VAL A 232 -11.29 -16.41 15.28
N THR A 233 -10.14 -15.79 15.53
CA THR A 233 -9.35 -15.94 16.76
C THR A 233 -9.29 -14.61 17.50
N SER A 234 -9.51 -14.64 18.81
CA SER A 234 -9.34 -13.46 19.66
C SER A 234 -7.95 -13.45 20.29
N VAL A 235 -7.31 -12.28 20.27
CA VAL A 235 -6.00 -11.99 20.85
C VAL A 235 -6.24 -11.37 22.23
N PRO A 236 -5.87 -12.07 23.33
CA PRO A 236 -6.24 -11.69 24.68
C PRO A 236 -5.26 -10.72 25.35
N ASN A 237 -4.03 -10.63 24.86
CA ASN A 237 -2.93 -9.92 25.51
C ASN A 237 -2.21 -8.98 24.53
N ARG A 238 -1.32 -8.14 25.06
CA ARG A 238 -0.64 -7.06 24.34
C ARG A 238 0.73 -7.50 23.85
N CYS A 239 0.71 -8.47 22.95
CA CYS A 239 1.92 -9.14 22.50
C CYS A 239 2.12 -8.95 21.01
N ALA A 240 3.31 -9.32 20.57
CA ALA A 240 3.58 -9.51 19.16
C ALA A 240 3.23 -10.94 18.76
N TYR A 241 2.48 -11.10 17.68
CA TYR A 241 2.03 -12.38 17.17
C TYR A 241 2.44 -12.57 15.72
N SER A 242 3.04 -13.71 15.41
CA SER A 242 3.33 -14.13 14.05
C SER A 242 2.02 -14.38 13.30
N LEU A 243 1.76 -13.56 12.28
CA LEU A 243 0.58 -13.67 11.43
C LEU A 243 0.80 -14.69 10.32
N MET A 244 1.94 -14.59 9.64
CA MET A 244 2.33 -15.55 8.62
C MET A 244 3.85 -15.63 8.47
N SER A 245 4.33 -16.81 8.09
CA SER A 245 5.69 -17.02 7.59
C SER A 245 5.64 -17.82 6.29
N HIS A 246 6.12 -17.23 5.19
CA HIS A 246 6.10 -17.86 3.88
C HIS A 246 7.14 -17.26 2.92
N MET A 247 7.90 -18.11 2.21
CA MET A 247 8.92 -17.69 1.21
C MET A 247 9.87 -16.59 1.70
N GLY A 248 10.36 -16.71 2.94
CA GLY A 248 11.29 -15.76 3.55
C GLY A 248 10.67 -14.42 3.96
N VAL A 249 9.34 -14.30 3.91
CA VAL A 249 8.57 -13.18 4.46
C VAL A 249 7.97 -13.63 5.79
N GLN A 250 8.18 -12.84 6.84
CA GLN A 250 7.50 -13.01 8.12
C GLN A 250 6.72 -11.74 8.46
N LEU A 251 5.43 -11.90 8.76
CA LEU A 251 4.55 -10.83 9.21
C LEU A 251 4.22 -11.02 10.67
N VAL A 252 4.31 -9.93 11.43
CA VAL A 252 4.03 -9.90 12.86
C VAL A 252 3.05 -8.76 13.14
N ALA A 253 1.99 -9.03 13.90
CA ALA A 253 1.10 -8.01 14.44
C ALA A 253 1.48 -7.71 15.88
N VAL A 254 1.61 -6.43 16.22
CA VAL A 254 1.82 -5.96 17.59
C VAL A 254 0.50 -5.40 18.11
N PHE A 255 0.08 -5.89 19.26
CA PHE A 255 -1.13 -5.43 19.92
C PHE A 255 -0.80 -4.69 21.22
N GLN A 256 -1.51 -3.60 21.49
CA GLN A 256 -1.30 -2.75 22.66
C GLN A 256 -2.64 -2.26 23.24
N ASP A 257 -2.62 -1.71 24.47
CA ASP A 257 -3.78 -1.06 25.06
C ASP A 257 -4.00 0.35 24.50
N ARG A 258 -5.24 0.81 24.64
CA ARG A 258 -5.65 2.21 24.39
C ARG A 258 -6.30 2.77 25.64
N ARG A 259 -7.60 3.06 25.62
CA ARG A 259 -8.33 3.60 26.78
C ARG A 259 -8.57 2.61 27.92
N ARG A 260 -8.41 1.30 27.67
CA ARG A 260 -8.68 0.22 28.62
C ARG A 260 -7.48 -0.71 28.76
N LYS A 261 -7.13 -1.09 29.99
CA LYS A 261 -6.00 -1.99 30.27
C LYS A 261 -6.27 -3.44 29.86
N ASP A 262 -7.54 -3.86 29.85
CA ASP A 262 -7.99 -5.23 29.58
C ASP A 262 -8.36 -5.48 28.10
N VAL A 263 -8.09 -4.52 27.21
CA VAL A 263 -8.39 -4.63 25.77
C VAL A 263 -7.11 -4.58 24.94
N SER A 264 -6.88 -5.69 24.24
CA SER A 264 -5.91 -5.90 23.16
C SER A 264 -6.27 -5.22 21.83
N LEU A 265 -5.57 -4.21 21.28
CA LEU A 265 -5.89 -3.71 19.93
C LEU A 265 -4.66 -3.69 19.01
N LEU A 266 -4.86 -4.03 17.73
CA LEU A 266 -3.82 -3.91 16.71
C LEU A 266 -3.27 -2.48 16.69
N ASP A 267 -1.96 -2.38 16.84
CA ASP A 267 -1.23 -1.12 16.94
C ASP A 267 -0.25 -0.95 15.78
N GLN A 268 0.38 -2.07 15.40
CA GLN A 268 1.44 -2.06 14.41
C GLN A 268 1.51 -3.39 13.65
N VAL A 269 1.93 -3.33 12.39
CA VAL A 269 2.38 -4.50 11.63
C VAL A 269 3.88 -4.38 11.37
N ILE A 270 4.63 -5.46 11.60
CA ILE A 270 6.06 -5.56 11.30
C ILE A 270 6.24 -6.58 10.18
N LEU A 271 7.01 -6.21 9.16
CA LEU A 271 7.38 -7.07 8.06
C LEU A 271 8.87 -7.33 8.12
N HIS A 272 9.24 -8.60 8.26
CA HIS A 272 10.63 -9.04 8.20
C HIS A 272 10.90 -9.70 6.84
N LYS A 273 11.93 -9.22 6.17
CA LYS A 273 12.43 -9.81 4.91
C LYS A 273 13.92 -9.56 4.76
N SER A 274 14.70 -10.61 4.50
CA SER A 274 16.14 -10.50 4.21
C SER A 274 16.94 -9.71 5.26
N GLY A 275 16.61 -9.88 6.55
CA GLY A 275 17.27 -9.18 7.66
C GLY A 275 16.83 -7.73 7.86
N VAL A 276 15.88 -7.22 7.07
CA VAL A 276 15.31 -5.88 7.21
C VAL A 276 13.94 -5.96 7.89
N SER A 277 13.69 -5.02 8.81
CA SER A 277 12.41 -4.86 9.50
C SER A 277 11.73 -3.57 9.04
N ILE A 278 10.53 -3.71 8.47
CA ILE A 278 9.67 -2.60 8.05
C ILE A 278 8.51 -2.52 9.03
N HIS A 279 8.29 -1.35 9.63
CA HIS A 279 7.27 -1.10 10.64
C HIS A 279 6.16 -0.23 10.04
N LEU A 280 4.93 -0.75 10.00
CA LEU A 280 3.73 0.00 9.61
C LEU A 280 2.93 0.36 10.86
N GLY A 281 2.98 1.63 11.26
CA GLY A 281 2.32 2.13 12.46
C GLY A 281 1.12 3.03 12.17
N GLN A 282 0.45 3.45 13.24
CA GLN A 282 -0.67 4.41 13.19
C GLN A 282 -0.28 5.69 12.43
N GLY A 283 -1.28 6.35 11.83
CA GLY A 283 -1.08 7.57 11.04
C GLY A 283 -0.39 7.36 9.69
N GLY A 284 -0.32 6.12 9.23
CA GLY A 284 0.38 5.74 8.00
C GLY A 284 1.91 5.89 8.13
N ARG A 285 2.44 5.81 9.36
CA ARG A 285 3.88 5.86 9.62
C ARG A 285 4.53 4.60 9.07
N VAL A 286 5.57 4.78 8.27
CA VAL A 286 6.41 3.67 7.80
C VAL A 286 7.84 3.90 8.27
N GLN A 287 8.42 2.92 8.97
CA GLN A 287 9.83 2.96 9.35
C GLN A 287 10.59 1.76 8.80
N VAL A 288 11.78 2.01 8.28
CA VAL A 288 12.71 0.97 7.83
C VAL A 288 13.98 1.11 8.65
N ASN A 289 14.32 0.08 9.44
CA ASN A 289 15.48 0.10 10.36
C ASN A 289 15.54 1.38 11.26
N GLY A 290 14.38 1.82 11.76
CA GLY A 290 14.25 2.99 12.63
C GLY A 290 14.10 4.34 11.91
N THR A 291 14.37 4.42 10.61
CA THR A 291 14.22 5.67 9.83
C THR A 291 12.81 5.78 9.25
N VAL A 292 12.14 6.92 9.45
CA VAL A 292 10.81 7.18 8.87
C VAL A 292 10.94 7.40 7.36
N LEU A 293 10.13 6.69 6.59
CA LEU A 293 10.07 6.78 5.14
C LEU A 293 8.87 7.62 4.69
N SER A 294 9.10 8.57 3.80
CA SER A 294 8.02 9.33 3.14
C SER A 294 7.60 8.60 1.87
N LEU A 295 6.33 8.22 1.79
CA LEU A 295 5.76 7.42 0.70
C LEU A 295 4.72 8.21 -0.09
N SER A 296 4.54 7.83 -1.36
CA SER A 296 3.47 8.34 -2.23
C SER A 296 2.53 7.22 -2.67
N ASN A 297 1.50 7.54 -3.45
CA ASN A 297 0.59 6.55 -4.03
C ASN A 297 1.25 5.69 -5.14
N VAL A 298 2.45 6.06 -5.59
CA VAL A 298 3.24 5.28 -6.55
C VAL A 298 4.07 4.24 -5.80
N PRO A 299 3.96 2.93 -6.13
CA PRO A 299 4.75 1.89 -5.48
C PRO A 299 6.27 2.10 -5.64
N GLN A 300 6.98 2.17 -4.51
CA GLN A 300 8.42 2.33 -4.41
C GLN A 300 9.06 1.03 -3.92
N GLN A 301 10.14 0.58 -4.56
CA GLN A 301 10.81 -0.67 -4.23
C GLN A 301 11.85 -0.46 -3.13
N HIS A 302 11.68 -1.12 -1.99
CA HIS A 302 12.63 -1.14 -0.87
C HIS A 302 12.88 -2.58 -0.43
N HIS A 303 14.14 -3.04 -0.49
CA HIS A 303 14.54 -4.37 0.00
C HIS A 303 13.65 -5.54 -0.46
N GLY A 304 13.23 -5.52 -1.73
CA GLY A 304 12.38 -6.58 -2.29
C GLY A 304 10.88 -6.47 -1.93
N VAL A 305 10.45 -5.35 -1.33
CA VAL A 305 9.07 -5.01 -0.99
C VAL A 305 8.67 -3.74 -1.73
N LYS A 306 7.51 -3.73 -2.37
CA LYS A 306 6.94 -2.51 -2.96
C LYS A 306 6.04 -1.83 -1.93
N LEU A 307 6.34 -0.59 -1.57
CA LEU A 307 5.61 0.20 -0.59
C LEU A 307 4.91 1.37 -1.27
N SER A 308 3.67 1.63 -0.91
CA SER A 308 2.91 2.82 -1.33
C SER A 308 1.99 3.28 -0.20
N LYS A 309 1.73 4.59 -0.12
CA LYS A 309 0.78 5.21 0.81
C LYS A 309 -0.22 6.04 0.03
N ASP A 310 -1.50 5.85 0.31
CA ASP A 310 -2.57 6.71 -0.20
C ASP A 310 -3.42 7.26 0.96
N LYS A 311 -4.54 7.91 0.63
CA LYS A 311 -5.45 8.49 1.63
C LYS A 311 -6.14 7.45 2.52
N THR A 312 -6.07 6.16 2.20
CA THR A 312 -6.75 5.07 2.91
C THR A 312 -5.80 4.24 3.78
N GLY A 313 -4.52 4.15 3.42
CA GLY A 313 -3.54 3.40 4.20
C GLY A 313 -2.22 3.19 3.48
N VAL A 314 -1.43 2.27 4.03
CA VAL A 314 -0.17 1.82 3.48
C VAL A 314 -0.33 0.42 2.90
N THR A 315 0.16 0.22 1.69
CA THR A 315 0.21 -1.08 1.03
C THR A 315 1.67 -1.53 0.89
N ALA A 316 1.97 -2.73 1.39
CA ALA A 316 3.23 -3.43 1.20
C ALA A 316 3.00 -4.68 0.35
N MET A 317 3.61 -4.75 -0.83
CA MET A 317 3.50 -5.88 -1.76
C MET A 317 4.82 -6.64 -1.85
N PHE A 318 4.73 -7.96 -1.75
CA PHE A 318 5.81 -8.92 -1.90
C PHE A 318 5.66 -9.63 -3.25
N PRO A 319 6.40 -9.21 -4.29
CA PRO A 319 6.19 -9.74 -5.65
C PRO A 319 6.45 -11.25 -5.76
N LEU A 320 7.49 -11.75 -5.08
CA LEU A 320 7.88 -13.16 -5.11
C LEU A 320 6.83 -14.06 -4.46
N SER A 321 6.28 -13.64 -3.31
CA SER A 321 5.29 -14.44 -2.58
C SER A 321 3.85 -14.16 -3.01
N LYS A 322 3.65 -13.27 -3.98
CA LYS A 322 2.33 -12.82 -4.45
C LYS A 322 1.41 -12.41 -3.29
N THR A 323 2.01 -11.86 -2.24
CA THR A 323 1.33 -11.44 -1.00
C THR A 323 1.31 -9.92 -0.93
N SER A 324 0.21 -9.33 -0.50
CA SER A 324 0.11 -7.91 -0.18
C SER A 324 -0.45 -7.72 1.22
N VAL A 325 0.00 -6.68 1.90
CA VAL A 325 -0.49 -6.25 3.21
C VAL A 325 -0.98 -4.82 3.08
N PHE A 326 -2.27 -4.58 3.29
CA PHE A 326 -2.83 -3.25 3.46
C PHE A 326 -2.99 -2.95 4.95
N PHE A 327 -2.58 -1.77 5.40
CA PHE A 327 -2.73 -1.32 6.78
C PHE A 327 -3.19 0.14 6.85
N ASP A 328 -4.35 0.37 7.48
CA ASP A 328 -4.95 1.70 7.66
C ASP A 328 -4.61 2.35 9.02
N GLY A 329 -3.79 1.70 9.84
CA GLY A 329 -3.48 2.08 11.23
C GLY A 329 -4.22 1.26 12.29
N TYR A 330 -5.25 0.51 11.90
CA TYR A 330 -6.18 -0.20 12.80
C TYR A 330 -6.57 -1.59 12.31
N THR A 331 -6.52 -1.78 11.00
CA THR A 331 -6.92 -2.96 10.25
C THR A 331 -5.77 -3.34 9.34
N ALA A 332 -5.31 -4.58 9.45
CA ALA A 332 -4.38 -5.18 8.49
C ALA A 332 -5.12 -6.22 7.64
N GLN A 333 -5.10 -6.08 6.33
CA GLN A 333 -5.58 -7.10 5.40
C GLN A 333 -4.42 -7.69 4.62
N ILE A 334 -4.18 -8.96 4.84
CA ILE A 334 -3.17 -9.74 4.12
C ILE A 334 -3.87 -10.53 3.02
N THR A 335 -3.49 -10.29 1.78
CA THR A 335 -4.06 -10.94 0.60
C THR A 335 -3.00 -11.77 -0.12
N THR A 336 -3.38 -12.95 -0.56
CA THR A 336 -2.53 -13.85 -1.37
C THR A 336 -3.20 -14.11 -2.71
N THR A 337 -2.46 -13.96 -3.81
CA THR A 337 -2.93 -14.28 -5.17
C THR A 337 -2.31 -15.61 -5.60
N GLY A 338 -3.03 -16.70 -5.38
CA GLY A 338 -2.49 -18.07 -5.56
C GLY A 338 -2.94 -19.09 -4.50
N GLY A 339 -4.09 -18.87 -3.86
CA GLY A 339 -4.64 -19.76 -2.84
C GLY A 339 -4.15 -19.39 -1.45
N SER A 340 -4.70 -20.08 -0.44
CA SER A 340 -4.18 -20.09 0.92
C SER A 340 -3.07 -21.15 0.97
N PRO A 341 -1.78 -20.79 0.98
CA PRO A 341 -0.77 -21.81 1.23
C PRO A 341 -0.94 -22.32 2.66
N SER A 342 -0.35 -23.47 2.97
CA SER A 342 -0.20 -23.93 4.35
C SER A 342 0.76 -22.99 5.10
N MET A 343 0.28 -21.79 5.40
CA MET A 343 1.05 -20.77 6.08
C MET A 343 1.11 -21.11 7.57
N GLN A 344 2.31 -21.04 8.13
CA GLN A 344 2.50 -20.99 9.57
C GLN A 344 2.07 -19.60 10.07
N GLY A 345 1.64 -19.45 11.32
CA GLY A 345 1.12 -18.20 11.86
C GLY A 345 -0.39 -18.19 12.11
N LEU A 346 -0.86 -17.12 12.76
CA LEU A 346 -2.26 -16.95 13.13
C LEU A 346 -3.21 -16.87 11.94
N CYS A 347 -2.75 -16.44 10.77
CA CYS A 347 -3.56 -16.41 9.55
C CYS A 347 -3.78 -17.80 8.94
N GLY A 348 -2.92 -18.75 9.26
CA GLY A 348 -3.05 -20.17 8.91
C GLY A 348 -3.70 -20.96 10.05
N ASN A 349 -3.35 -22.25 10.16
CA ASN A 349 -4.04 -23.19 11.08
C ASN A 349 -3.40 -23.28 12.48
N ARG A 350 -2.44 -22.42 12.81
CA ARG A 350 -1.72 -22.51 14.09
C ARG A 350 -2.48 -21.88 15.25
N THR A 351 -2.19 -22.39 16.44
CA THR A 351 -2.82 -21.95 17.68
C THR A 351 -2.13 -20.68 18.21
N LEU A 352 -2.85 -19.94 19.06
CA LEU A 352 -2.37 -18.65 19.57
C LEU A 352 -1.09 -18.79 20.41
N SER A 353 -0.97 -19.86 21.19
CA SER A 353 0.14 -20.11 22.11
C SER A 353 1.46 -20.30 21.36
N ASP A 354 1.42 -20.91 20.18
CA ASP A 354 2.60 -21.26 19.39
C ASP A 354 3.20 -20.06 18.64
N GLU A 355 2.43 -18.99 18.49
CA GLU A 355 2.76 -17.87 17.58
C GLU A 355 3.11 -16.57 18.33
N LYS A 356 3.21 -16.61 19.65
CA LYS A 356 3.71 -15.49 20.46
C LYS A 356 5.17 -15.23 20.07
N SER A 357 5.44 -14.08 19.47
CA SER A 357 6.78 -13.73 19.00
C SER A 357 7.61 -13.21 20.18
N SER A 358 8.55 -14.02 20.68
CA SER A 358 9.44 -13.63 21.78
C SER A 358 10.35 -12.44 21.43
N ASN A 359 10.84 -12.39 20.18
CA ASN A 359 11.77 -11.34 19.74
C ASN A 359 11.12 -9.95 19.61
N SER A 360 9.80 -9.90 19.42
CA SER A 360 9.05 -8.65 19.21
C SER A 360 8.08 -8.33 20.35
N SER A 361 7.94 -9.22 21.34
CA SER A 361 7.07 -9.00 22.50
C SER A 361 7.83 -8.32 23.64
N SER A 362 7.17 -7.37 24.32
CA SER A 362 7.71 -6.79 25.55
C SER A 362 7.65 -7.78 26.71
N SER A 363 8.44 -7.58 27.78
CA SER A 363 8.32 -8.38 29.00
C SER A 363 6.94 -8.23 29.69
N SER A 364 6.27 -7.10 29.49
CA SER A 364 4.92 -6.79 30.02
C SER A 364 3.77 -7.48 29.27
N CYS A 365 4.08 -8.33 28.29
CA CYS A 365 3.12 -9.06 27.47
C CYS A 365 2.42 -10.21 28.23
N GLU A 366 2.93 -10.58 29.41
CA GLU A 366 2.32 -11.64 30.26
C GLU A 366 1.25 -11.11 31.22
N ASP A 367 1.18 -9.80 31.42
CA ASP A 367 0.27 -9.18 32.40
C ASP A 367 -1.16 -9.10 31.87
N GLN A 368 -2.02 -10.00 32.35
CA GLN A 368 -3.47 -9.90 32.12
C GLN A 368 -4.09 -8.90 33.09
N HIS A 369 -4.66 -7.83 32.55
CA HIS A 369 -5.40 -6.86 33.34
C HIS A 369 -6.88 -7.18 33.32
N LYS A 370 -7.54 -6.94 34.45
CA LYS A 370 -9.00 -7.00 34.57
C LYS A 370 -9.52 -5.60 34.85
N GLU A 371 -10.51 -5.17 34.10
CA GLU A 371 -11.30 -3.98 34.40
C GLU A 371 -12.78 -4.34 34.50
N ARG A 372 -13.57 -3.48 35.15
CA ARG A 372 -15.03 -3.65 35.18
C ARG A 372 -15.59 -3.49 33.76
N ASN A 373 -16.65 -4.22 33.46
CA ASN A 373 -17.36 -4.02 32.20
C ASN A 373 -17.86 -2.59 32.10
N ASN A 374 -17.77 -2.01 30.90
CA ASN A 374 -18.28 -0.67 30.68
C ASN A 374 -19.80 -0.75 30.49
N THR A 375 -20.56 -0.37 31.51
CA THR A 375 -22.03 -0.38 31.49
C THR A 375 -22.62 0.61 30.49
N SER A 376 -21.82 1.55 29.95
CA SER A 376 -22.26 2.47 28.89
C SER A 376 -22.36 1.80 27.51
N ILE A 377 -21.83 0.58 27.34
CA ILE A 377 -21.85 -0.13 26.07
C ILE A 377 -23.08 -1.04 26.02
N ASN A 378 -24.03 -0.71 25.12
CA ASN A 378 -25.17 -1.56 24.84
C ASN A 378 -24.82 -2.59 23.75
N CYS A 379 -24.47 -3.80 24.17
CA CYS A 379 -24.09 -4.90 23.27
C CYS A 379 -25.21 -5.35 22.33
N THR A 380 -26.47 -5.20 22.72
CA THR A 380 -27.61 -5.52 21.85
C THR A 380 -27.63 -4.56 20.65
N MET A 381 -27.47 -3.26 20.90
CA MET A 381 -27.39 -2.25 19.86
C MET A 381 -26.14 -2.42 18.96
N VAL A 382 -25.00 -2.81 19.55
CA VAL A 382 -23.79 -3.14 18.79
C VAL A 382 -24.05 -4.32 17.85
N THR A 383 -24.75 -5.35 18.34
CA THR A 383 -25.09 -6.55 17.56
C THR A 383 -25.95 -6.21 16.35
N GLU A 384 -27.03 -5.43 16.54
CA GLU A 384 -27.86 -4.93 15.44
C GLU A 384 -27.04 -4.15 14.42
N ARG A 385 -26.18 -3.24 14.90
CA ARG A 385 -25.33 -2.41 14.04
C ARG A 385 -24.31 -3.23 13.24
N CYS A 386 -23.80 -4.34 13.78
CA CYS A 386 -22.89 -5.24 13.06
C CYS A 386 -23.63 -6.19 12.11
N ASN A 387 -24.86 -6.58 12.42
CA ASN A 387 -25.69 -7.49 11.61
C ASN A 387 -26.11 -6.92 10.26
N VAL A 388 -25.89 -5.63 10.00
CA VAL A 388 -26.15 -5.00 8.69
C VAL A 388 -25.41 -5.71 7.54
N LEU A 389 -24.32 -6.43 7.81
CA LEU A 389 -23.64 -7.29 6.81
C LEU A 389 -24.54 -8.41 6.26
N ARG A 390 -25.63 -8.77 6.94
CA ARG A 390 -26.63 -9.74 6.47
C ARG A 390 -27.66 -9.12 5.53
N GLU A 391 -27.69 -7.79 5.44
CA GLU A 391 -28.72 -7.05 4.72
C GLU A 391 -28.20 -6.53 3.37
N ALA A 392 -29.12 -6.06 2.52
CA ALA A 392 -28.73 -5.38 1.29
C ALA A 392 -27.97 -4.07 1.61
N PRO A 393 -26.92 -3.71 0.86
CA PRO A 393 -26.47 -4.32 -0.40
C PRO A 393 -25.49 -5.50 -0.25
N PHE A 394 -25.09 -5.87 0.97
CA PHE A 394 -24.03 -6.86 1.22
C PHE A 394 -24.42 -8.29 0.83
N THR A 395 -25.72 -8.57 0.68
CA THR A 395 -26.26 -9.83 0.16
C THR A 395 -25.69 -10.23 -1.20
N ALA A 396 -25.30 -9.26 -2.03
CA ALA A 396 -24.64 -9.51 -3.30
C ALA A 396 -23.28 -10.23 -3.16
N CYS A 397 -22.71 -10.25 -1.95
CA CYS A 397 -21.41 -10.82 -1.67
C CYS A 397 -21.46 -12.13 -0.86
N HIS A 398 -22.60 -12.52 -0.28
CA HIS A 398 -22.66 -13.68 0.62
C HIS A 398 -22.19 -15.00 -0.01
N ASN A 399 -22.40 -15.16 -1.32
CA ASN A 399 -21.91 -16.34 -2.06
C ASN A 399 -20.41 -16.30 -2.38
N LEU A 400 -19.76 -15.15 -2.20
CA LEU A 400 -18.35 -14.91 -2.50
C LEU A 400 -17.50 -14.84 -1.23
N THR A 401 -18.05 -14.28 -0.15
CA THR A 401 -17.39 -14.11 1.13
C THR A 401 -18.43 -14.22 2.24
N ASP A 402 -18.21 -15.14 3.18
CA ASP A 402 -19.06 -15.30 4.35
C ASP A 402 -18.98 -14.05 5.25
N PRO A 403 -20.10 -13.37 5.54
CA PRO A 403 -20.10 -12.22 6.45
C PRO A 403 -19.91 -12.59 7.93
N GLU A 404 -20.15 -13.84 8.33
CA GLU A 404 -20.23 -14.23 9.75
C GLU A 404 -18.94 -13.95 10.55
N PRO A 405 -17.74 -14.21 10.02
CA PRO A 405 -16.49 -13.90 10.72
C PRO A 405 -16.34 -12.40 11.01
N PHE A 406 -16.77 -11.54 10.09
CA PHE A 406 -16.69 -10.09 10.22
C PHE A 406 -17.73 -9.55 11.20
N ILE A 407 -18.95 -10.11 11.18
CA ILE A 407 -19.99 -9.81 12.18
C ILE A 407 -19.51 -10.19 13.58
N THR A 408 -18.99 -11.41 13.73
CA THR A 408 -18.45 -11.91 15.00
C THR A 408 -17.31 -11.04 15.53
N ALA A 409 -16.38 -10.67 14.64
CA ALA A 409 -15.27 -9.77 14.99
C ALA A 409 -15.79 -8.38 15.41
N CYS A 410 -16.74 -7.81 14.68
CA CYS A 410 -17.35 -6.51 14.97
C CYS A 410 -17.97 -6.51 16.38
N ILE A 411 -18.81 -7.50 16.69
CA ILE A 411 -19.50 -7.61 17.98
C ILE A 411 -18.49 -7.80 19.12
N LYS A 412 -17.57 -8.77 19.00
CA LYS A 412 -16.59 -9.08 20.05
C LYS A 412 -15.75 -7.87 20.44
N ASN A 413 -15.36 -7.06 19.46
CA ASN A 413 -14.55 -5.89 19.71
C ASN A 413 -15.36 -4.72 20.26
N LEU A 414 -16.48 -4.35 19.61
CA LEU A 414 -17.25 -3.17 19.97
C LEU A 414 -18.06 -3.32 21.26
N CYS A 415 -18.29 -4.56 21.71
CA CYS A 415 -18.84 -4.85 23.05
C CYS A 415 -17.86 -4.60 24.20
N LYS A 416 -16.55 -4.69 23.94
CA LYS A 416 -15.51 -4.48 24.96
C LYS A 416 -14.90 -3.09 24.89
N TYR A 417 -14.74 -2.57 23.68
CA TYR A 417 -14.18 -1.26 23.40
C TYR A 417 -15.22 -0.38 22.69
N PRO A 418 -15.59 0.79 23.25
CA PRO A 418 -16.60 1.64 22.63
C PRO A 418 -16.15 2.13 21.25
N ALA A 419 -17.09 2.59 20.43
CA ALA A 419 -16.81 3.12 19.10
C ALA A 419 -16.17 4.53 19.18
N VAL A 420 -14.90 4.58 19.55
CA VAL A 420 -14.09 5.80 19.74
C VAL A 420 -12.70 5.60 19.12
N ASP A 421 -11.92 6.69 19.02
CA ASP A 421 -10.53 6.65 18.56
C ASP A 421 -10.36 6.09 17.14
N GLY A 422 -11.30 6.44 16.25
CA GLY A 422 -11.33 5.92 14.88
C GLY A 422 -11.76 4.46 14.77
N PHE A 423 -11.99 3.78 15.90
CA PHE A 423 -12.46 2.40 15.92
C PHE A 423 -13.99 2.34 15.87
N SER A 424 -14.53 1.78 14.80
CA SER A 424 -15.98 1.76 14.58
C SER A 424 -16.43 0.54 13.77
N ARG A 425 -17.75 0.32 13.69
CA ARG A 425 -18.31 -0.76 12.85
C ARG A 425 -17.86 -0.64 11.39
N CYS A 426 -17.66 0.58 10.90
CA CYS A 426 -17.35 0.83 9.49
C CYS A 426 -16.05 0.15 9.07
N GLN A 427 -15.05 0.03 9.94
CA GLN A 427 -13.79 -0.66 9.61
C GLN A 427 -14.01 -2.16 9.35
N PHE A 428 -14.94 -2.80 10.06
CA PHE A 428 -15.30 -4.19 9.81
C PHE A 428 -16.06 -4.35 8.49
N LEU A 429 -16.94 -3.40 8.16
CA LEU A 429 -17.66 -3.38 6.89
C LEU A 429 -16.70 -3.13 5.72
N GLU A 430 -15.74 -2.21 5.86
CA GLU A 430 -14.68 -1.95 4.88
C GLU A 430 -13.85 -3.22 4.62
N ALA A 431 -13.43 -3.90 5.69
CA ALA A 431 -12.66 -5.13 5.56
C ALA A 431 -13.44 -6.23 4.84
N TYR A 432 -14.74 -6.39 5.14
CA TYR A 432 -15.61 -7.33 4.43
C TYR A 432 -15.75 -6.98 2.95
N VAL A 433 -16.00 -5.71 2.62
CA VAL A 433 -16.13 -5.26 1.22
C VAL A 433 -14.81 -5.38 0.46
N ALA A 434 -13.68 -5.11 1.11
CA ALA A 434 -12.37 -5.31 0.51
C ALA A 434 -12.11 -6.80 0.21
N ALA A 435 -12.45 -7.70 1.13
CA ALA A 435 -12.37 -9.15 0.90
C ALA A 435 -13.30 -9.59 -0.25
N CYS A 436 -14.52 -9.06 -0.28
CA CYS A 436 -15.49 -9.29 -1.35
C CYS A 436 -14.96 -8.90 -2.74
N ASN A 437 -14.37 -7.71 -2.84
CA ASN A 437 -13.89 -7.14 -4.11
C ASN A 437 -12.65 -7.87 -4.69
N LEU A 438 -12.07 -8.81 -3.94
CA LEU A 438 -11.05 -9.71 -4.46
C LEU A 438 -11.66 -10.84 -5.30
N GLN A 439 -12.92 -11.18 -5.07
CA GLN A 439 -13.63 -12.25 -5.77
C GLN A 439 -14.20 -11.76 -7.12
N PRO A 440 -14.49 -12.66 -8.08
CA PRO A 440 -14.95 -12.28 -9.40
C PRO A 440 -16.41 -11.86 -9.32
N SER A 441 -16.68 -10.55 -9.37
CA SER A 441 -18.04 -10.06 -9.51
C SER A 441 -18.10 -8.84 -10.43
N ASN A 442 -19.19 -8.75 -11.20
CA ASN A 442 -19.60 -7.51 -11.87
C ASN A 442 -20.36 -6.58 -10.90
N ASN A 443 -20.58 -7.02 -9.66
CA ASN A 443 -21.37 -6.32 -8.65
C ASN A 443 -20.44 -5.55 -7.74
N THR A 444 -20.04 -4.35 -8.17
CA THR A 444 -19.47 -3.38 -7.23
C THR A 444 -20.56 -3.01 -6.22
N LEU A 445 -20.28 -3.17 -4.92
CA LEU A 445 -21.07 -2.63 -3.81
C LEU A 445 -21.01 -1.09 -3.83
N GLN A 446 -21.38 -0.43 -4.92
CA GLN A 446 -21.32 1.02 -5.00
C GLN A 446 -22.32 1.64 -4.02
N GLY A 447 -21.90 2.72 -3.35
CA GLY A 447 -22.77 3.45 -2.44
C GLY A 447 -23.08 2.75 -1.11
N TRP A 448 -22.55 1.56 -0.83
CA TRP A 448 -22.86 0.80 0.41
C TRP A 448 -22.68 1.63 1.68
N ARG A 449 -21.68 2.51 1.68
CA ARG A 449 -21.33 3.40 2.80
C ARG A 449 -22.48 4.32 3.20
N SER A 450 -23.18 4.90 2.22
CA SER A 450 -24.30 5.80 2.46
C SER A 450 -25.48 5.08 3.12
N ASN A 451 -25.75 3.83 2.71
CA ASN A 451 -26.84 3.01 3.25
C ASN A 451 -26.64 2.67 4.73
N VAL A 452 -25.40 2.63 5.19
CA VAL A 452 -25.04 2.26 6.57
C VAL A 452 -24.33 3.38 7.33
N THR A 453 -24.50 4.63 6.87
CA THR A 453 -23.96 5.83 7.54
C THR A 453 -22.47 5.74 7.87
N CYS A 454 -21.68 5.16 6.96
CA CYS A 454 -20.22 5.16 7.02
C CYS A 454 -19.64 6.28 6.15
N SER A 455 -18.60 6.94 6.64
CA SER A 455 -17.83 7.90 5.84
C SER A 455 -16.84 7.18 4.94
N ALA A 456 -16.37 7.86 3.89
CA ALA A 456 -15.28 7.33 3.06
C ALA A 456 -14.04 7.07 3.93
N PRO A 457 -13.29 5.98 3.68
CA PRO A 457 -12.11 5.66 4.46
C PRO A 457 -11.07 6.76 4.28
N GLN A 458 -10.53 7.21 5.40
CA GLN A 458 -9.39 8.11 5.48
C GLN A 458 -8.42 7.52 6.50
N VAL A 459 -7.11 7.70 6.28
CA VAL A 459 -6.10 7.35 7.28
C VAL A 459 -6.39 8.14 8.54
N PHE A 460 -6.82 7.42 9.58
CA PHE A 460 -7.01 8.01 10.88
C PHE A 460 -5.65 8.43 11.44
N CYS A 461 -5.57 9.63 12.02
CA CYS A 461 -4.34 10.22 12.51
C CYS A 461 -3.26 10.46 11.46
N ASN A 462 -3.64 10.88 10.24
CA ASN A 462 -2.68 11.12 9.18
C ASN A 462 -1.54 12.05 9.64
N ASP A 463 -0.32 11.52 9.63
CA ASP A 463 0.92 12.19 10.02
C ASP A 463 1.01 12.64 11.49
N THR A 464 0.12 12.14 12.37
CA THR A 464 0.22 12.30 13.82
C THR A 464 0.94 11.10 14.44
N PHE A 465 2.19 11.28 14.87
CA PHE A 465 3.00 10.22 15.46
C PHE A 465 3.11 10.38 16.98
N CYS A 466 2.64 9.36 17.70
CA CYS A 466 2.68 9.35 19.17
C CYS A 466 3.86 8.54 19.70
N SER A 467 4.28 8.85 20.92
CA SER A 467 5.37 8.14 21.60
C SER A 467 4.91 6.76 22.10
N ALA A 468 5.84 5.93 22.60
CA ALA A 468 5.55 4.55 22.98
C ALA A 468 4.46 4.41 24.06
N HIS A 469 4.33 5.38 24.95
CA HIS A 469 3.37 5.38 26.05
C HIS A 469 2.00 5.99 25.69
N GLU A 470 1.86 6.39 24.42
CA GLU A 470 0.71 7.06 23.87
C GLU A 470 0.13 6.28 22.69
N PHE A 471 -1.08 6.64 22.30
CA PHE A 471 -1.70 6.21 21.07
C PHE A 471 -2.45 7.39 20.44
N CYS A 472 -2.64 7.34 19.13
CA CYS A 472 -3.38 8.40 18.47
C CYS A 472 -4.89 8.16 18.55
N ALA A 473 -5.62 9.22 18.91
CA ALA A 473 -7.06 9.23 19.06
C ALA A 473 -7.65 10.59 18.69
N ALA A 474 -8.98 10.63 18.57
CA ALA A 474 -9.72 11.85 18.27
C ALA A 474 -10.59 12.23 19.46
N ASP A 475 -10.74 13.54 19.68
CA ASP A 475 -11.74 14.06 20.59
C ASP A 475 -13.15 14.07 19.96
N ILE A 476 -14.15 14.56 20.70
CA ILE A 476 -15.54 14.67 20.23
C ILE A 476 -15.72 15.62 19.04
N SER A 477 -14.76 16.52 18.80
CA SER A 477 -14.76 17.44 17.66
C SER A 477 -14.08 16.82 16.42
N GLY A 478 -13.54 15.62 16.54
CA GLY A 478 -12.80 14.93 15.48
C GLY A 478 -11.33 15.37 15.38
N LYS A 479 -10.84 16.23 16.28
CA LYS A 479 -9.44 16.64 16.29
C LYS A 479 -8.56 15.50 16.82
N THR A 480 -7.56 15.11 16.04
CA THR A 480 -6.63 14.04 16.43
C THR A 480 -5.52 14.57 17.33
N SER A 481 -5.15 13.79 18.35
CA SER A 481 -4.01 14.07 19.23
C SER A 481 -3.51 12.79 19.91
N CYS A 482 -2.38 12.87 20.61
CA CYS A 482 -1.84 11.76 21.38
C CYS A 482 -2.49 11.67 22.77
N TYR A 483 -3.02 10.49 23.08
CA TYR A 483 -3.65 10.14 24.35
C TYR A 483 -2.83 9.09 25.08
N CYS A 484 -2.91 9.07 26.41
CA CYS A 484 -2.12 8.13 27.18
C CYS A 484 -2.70 6.72 27.07
N ARG A 485 -1.83 5.73 26.84
CA ARG A 485 -2.21 4.32 27.03
C ARG A 485 -2.63 4.10 28.48
N ALA A 486 -3.72 3.36 28.69
CA ALA A 486 -4.35 3.19 29.99
C ALA A 486 -3.42 2.57 31.04
N ILE A 487 -2.54 1.67 30.63
CA ILE A 487 -1.53 1.06 31.49
C ILE A 487 -0.59 2.11 32.04
N PHE A 488 0.02 2.87 31.14
CA PHE A 488 0.94 3.94 31.50
C PHE A 488 0.23 5.00 32.35
N ALA A 489 -0.98 5.41 31.97
CA ALA A 489 -1.74 6.40 32.72
C ALA A 489 -2.13 5.91 34.12
N SER A 490 -2.31 4.60 34.33
CA SER A 490 -2.84 4.06 35.58
C SER A 490 -1.95 4.35 36.81
N LYS A 491 -0.62 4.41 36.64
CA LYS A 491 0.32 4.75 37.73
C LYS A 491 0.14 6.17 38.26
N TYR A 492 -0.37 7.07 37.42
CA TYR A 492 -0.60 8.48 37.77
C TYR A 492 -2.05 8.72 38.17
N ARG A 493 -3.02 8.17 37.42
CA ARG A 493 -4.46 8.31 37.71
C ARG A 493 -4.83 7.78 39.10
N SER A 494 -4.21 6.67 39.53
CA SER A 494 -4.40 6.11 40.89
C SER A 494 -3.91 7.01 42.01
N LYS A 495 -2.98 7.92 41.73
CA LYS A 495 -2.41 8.90 42.68
C LYS A 495 -2.90 10.32 42.41
N ASN A 496 -3.81 10.52 41.45
CA ASN A 496 -4.24 11.81 40.94
C ASN A 496 -3.06 12.74 40.54
N THR A 497 -1.98 12.19 39.98
CA THR A 497 -0.83 12.96 39.49
C THR A 497 -0.86 13.08 37.96
N LEU A 498 -0.02 13.96 37.42
CA LEU A 498 0.15 14.18 35.99
C LEU A 498 1.53 13.74 35.47
N GLY A 499 2.36 13.18 36.33
CA GLY A 499 3.77 12.93 36.03
C GLY A 499 4.50 12.22 37.16
N GLU A 500 5.82 12.14 36.98
CA GLU A 500 6.74 11.56 37.95
C GLU A 500 6.82 12.41 39.23
N PRO A 501 7.15 11.79 40.38
CA PRO A 501 7.47 12.54 41.59
C PRO A 501 8.61 13.55 41.37
N THR A 502 8.60 14.63 42.14
CA THR A 502 9.69 15.61 42.15
C THR A 502 11.03 14.95 42.46
N VAL A 503 12.03 15.22 41.64
CA VAL A 503 13.41 14.83 41.87
C VAL A 503 14.14 16.02 42.48
N CYS A 504 14.71 15.84 43.67
CA CYS A 504 15.36 16.86 44.46
C CYS A 504 16.87 16.55 44.54
N ASP A 505 17.72 17.55 44.27
CA ASP A 505 19.17 17.44 44.49
C ASP A 505 19.75 18.75 45.02
N GLN A 506 20.14 18.74 46.30
CA GLN A 506 20.65 19.87 47.09
C GLN A 506 19.87 21.18 46.89
N ASN A 507 20.25 21.98 45.87
CA ASN A 507 19.69 23.29 45.55
C ASN A 507 18.95 23.31 44.20
N SER A 508 18.67 22.15 43.63
CA SER A 508 17.93 21.98 42.38
C SER A 508 16.73 21.06 42.58
N ALA A 509 15.73 21.25 41.74
CA ALA A 509 14.60 20.34 41.65
C ALA A 509 14.09 20.25 40.22
N SER A 510 13.56 19.08 39.87
CA SER A 510 12.87 18.88 38.60
C SER A 510 11.57 18.10 38.79
N VAL A 511 10.58 18.43 37.96
CA VAL A 511 9.30 17.74 37.85
C VAL A 511 9.06 17.42 36.39
N THR A 512 8.67 16.17 36.12
CA THR A 512 8.44 15.69 34.76
C THR A 512 6.99 15.23 34.61
N LEU A 513 6.24 15.90 33.74
CA LEU A 513 4.83 15.64 33.46
C LEU A 513 4.65 14.86 32.15
N ALA A 514 3.66 14.00 32.07
CA ALA A 514 3.33 13.29 30.84
C ALA A 514 2.51 14.21 29.92
N GLY A 515 2.99 14.42 28.68
CA GLY A 515 2.34 15.30 27.70
C GLY A 515 0.89 14.88 27.41
N CYS A 516 0.65 13.58 27.23
CA CYS A 516 -0.69 13.06 27.01
C CYS A 516 -1.66 13.29 28.19
N LEU A 517 -1.19 13.29 29.45
CA LEU A 517 -2.06 13.56 30.60
C LEU A 517 -2.44 15.04 30.70
N LEU A 518 -1.53 15.93 30.29
CA LEU A 518 -1.82 17.36 30.16
C LEU A 518 -2.86 17.59 29.05
N ASN A 519 -2.66 16.94 27.89
CA ASN A 519 -3.58 17.01 26.76
C ASN A 519 -4.98 16.49 27.12
N GLU A 520 -5.08 15.39 27.88
CA GLU A 520 -6.36 14.86 28.39
C GLU A 520 -7.09 15.86 29.32
N ARG A 521 -6.37 16.75 30.00
CA ARG A 521 -6.94 17.85 30.79
C ARG A 521 -7.15 19.14 29.99
N GLY A 522 -6.90 19.13 28.67
CA GLY A 522 -7.02 20.32 27.83
C GLY A 522 -5.94 21.38 28.11
N VAL A 523 -4.79 20.97 28.62
CA VAL A 523 -3.69 21.86 29.00
C VAL A 523 -2.57 21.74 27.98
N ASP A 524 -2.32 22.83 27.25
CA ASP A 524 -1.16 22.96 26.38
C ASP A 524 0.08 23.27 27.23
N TYR A 525 1.07 22.37 27.19
CA TYR A 525 2.32 22.52 27.94
C TYR A 525 3.08 23.81 27.57
N SER A 526 2.92 24.31 26.34
CA SER A 526 3.59 25.51 25.87
C SER A 526 3.20 26.76 26.67
N MET A 527 2.02 26.75 27.29
CA MET A 527 1.49 27.82 28.13
C MET A 527 1.92 27.72 29.61
N LEU A 528 2.65 26.67 29.97
CA LEU A 528 3.06 26.39 31.34
C LEU A 528 4.45 26.95 31.63
N HIS A 529 4.61 27.51 32.83
CA HIS A 529 5.87 28.01 33.33
C HIS A 529 5.98 27.81 34.85
N LEU A 530 7.21 27.93 35.37
CA LEU A 530 7.47 28.02 36.81
C LEU A 530 7.08 29.41 37.35
N ASN A 531 7.27 29.69 38.64
CA ASN A 531 7.00 31.01 39.22
C ASN A 531 7.59 32.17 38.41
N ASN A 532 8.77 31.97 37.81
CA ASN A 532 9.29 32.85 36.77
C ASN A 532 8.77 32.43 35.37
N ASN A 533 8.09 33.34 34.67
CA ASN A 533 7.48 33.11 33.36
C ASN A 533 8.47 32.78 32.22
N SER A 534 9.76 33.12 32.38
CA SER A 534 10.80 32.77 31.42
C SER A 534 11.22 31.30 31.54
N CYS A 535 10.94 30.65 32.66
CA CYS A 535 11.24 29.25 32.90
C CYS A 535 10.07 28.36 32.47
N ARG A 536 10.11 27.92 31.22
CA ARG A 536 9.09 27.05 30.62
C ARG A 536 9.50 25.58 30.64
N GLY A 537 8.52 24.70 30.51
CA GLY A 537 8.73 23.26 30.41
C GLY A 537 9.41 22.87 29.10
N GLN A 538 10.35 21.93 29.18
CA GLN A 538 11.03 21.39 28.01
C GLN A 538 10.44 20.04 27.62
N MET A 539 9.94 19.94 26.39
CA MET A 539 9.37 18.70 25.85
C MET A 539 10.46 17.81 25.27
N ASP A 540 10.59 16.59 25.77
CA ASP A 540 11.37 15.55 25.10
C ASP A 540 10.59 15.04 23.88
N SER A 541 11.13 15.24 22.69
CA SER A 541 10.50 14.89 21.42
C SER A 541 10.38 13.37 21.18
N ARG A 542 11.09 12.53 21.92
CA ARG A 542 11.04 11.06 21.82
C ARG A 542 10.10 10.46 22.84
N THR A 543 10.22 10.89 24.09
CA THR A 543 9.43 10.33 25.18
C THR A 543 8.10 11.03 25.36
N HIS A 544 7.90 12.23 24.80
CA HIS A 544 6.72 13.07 25.05
C HIS A 544 6.45 13.31 26.55
N MET A 545 7.52 13.48 27.32
CA MET A 545 7.49 13.95 28.71
C MET A 545 8.02 15.39 28.81
N VAL A 546 7.34 16.25 29.57
CA VAL A 546 7.68 17.67 29.73
C VAL A 546 8.35 17.87 31.09
N THR A 547 9.58 18.37 31.10
CA THR A 547 10.34 18.61 32.35
C THR A 547 10.42 20.10 32.67
N PHE A 548 10.11 20.44 33.92
CA PHE A 548 10.32 21.75 34.52
C PHE A 548 11.42 21.61 35.57
N SER A 549 12.37 22.54 35.61
CA SER A 549 13.46 22.48 36.57
C SER A 549 13.96 23.87 36.96
N PHE A 550 14.61 23.92 38.11
CA PHE A 550 15.39 25.07 38.59
C PHE A 550 16.65 24.57 39.28
N ASP A 551 17.66 25.42 39.35
CA ASP A 551 18.90 25.16 40.06
C ASP A 551 19.44 26.44 40.73
N SER A 552 20.68 26.39 41.23
CA SER A 552 21.34 27.53 41.87
C SER A 552 21.68 28.68 40.91
N ASN A 553 21.83 28.40 39.61
CA ASN A 553 22.17 29.40 38.60
C ASN A 553 20.89 30.09 38.09
N ASN A 554 19.82 29.33 37.93
CA ASN A 554 18.51 29.83 37.52
C ASN A 554 17.44 29.30 38.46
N THR A 555 17.14 30.11 39.48
CA THR A 555 16.19 29.74 40.54
C THR A 555 14.73 29.72 40.06
N CYS A 556 14.42 30.27 38.88
CA CYS A 556 13.08 30.26 38.30
C CYS A 556 11.95 30.71 39.26
N GLY A 557 12.26 31.66 40.14
CA GLY A 557 11.29 32.17 41.13
C GLY A 557 11.00 31.20 42.27
N THR A 558 11.89 30.24 42.56
CA THR A 558 11.78 29.34 43.71
C THR A 558 11.77 30.12 45.01
N VAL A 559 10.81 29.78 45.87
CA VAL A 559 10.65 30.33 47.21
C VAL A 559 11.35 29.39 48.20
N VAL A 560 12.30 29.92 48.96
CA VAL A 560 12.99 29.19 50.03
C VAL A 560 12.35 29.54 51.36
N MET A 561 11.89 28.53 52.07
CA MET A 561 11.34 28.66 53.43
C MET A 561 12.23 27.89 54.39
N ALA A 562 12.45 28.41 55.58
CA ALA A 562 13.09 27.68 56.66
C ALA A 562 12.09 27.55 57.82
N ASN A 563 11.89 26.33 58.30
CA ASN A 563 11.34 26.08 59.63
C ASN A 563 12.51 25.69 60.56
N ASN A 564 12.28 25.63 61.87
CA ASN A 564 13.31 25.37 62.89
C ASN A 564 14.12 24.06 62.69
N SER A 565 13.71 23.15 61.79
CA SER A 565 14.40 21.89 61.49
C SER A 565 14.61 21.60 59.99
N GLN A 566 13.96 22.33 59.09
CA GLN A 566 13.94 22.02 57.65
C GLN A 566 14.02 23.26 56.76
N ILE A 567 14.79 23.13 55.68
CA ILE A 567 14.79 24.05 54.54
C ILE A 567 13.88 23.46 53.46
N ILE A 568 12.95 24.27 52.96
CA ILE A 568 11.95 23.90 51.96
C ILE A 568 12.14 24.77 50.73
N TYR A 569 12.46 24.16 49.59
CA TYR A 569 12.47 24.82 48.29
C TYR A 569 11.13 24.56 47.62
N LYS A 570 10.33 25.60 47.39
CA LYS A 570 8.99 25.51 46.79
C LYS A 570 8.93 26.26 45.46
N ASN A 571 8.34 25.64 44.45
CA ASN A 571 7.98 26.27 43.18
C ASN A 571 6.62 25.74 42.71
N ALA A 572 6.03 26.36 41.69
CA ALA A 572 4.74 25.97 41.14
C ALA A 572 4.77 26.02 39.61
N ILE A 573 4.18 25.02 38.97
CA ILE A 573 3.88 25.03 37.54
C ILE A 573 2.51 25.67 37.37
N MET A 574 2.44 26.74 36.61
CA MET A 574 1.20 27.49 36.40
C MET A 574 1.00 27.85 34.94
N LYS A 575 -0.26 28.09 34.57
CA LYS A 575 -0.65 28.53 33.23
C LYS A 575 -0.60 30.06 33.14
N GLN A 576 -0.04 30.57 32.05
CA GLN A 576 -0.02 32.00 31.76
C GLN A 576 -1.46 32.55 31.64
N ASN A 577 -1.81 33.58 32.43
CA ASN A 577 -3.09 34.27 32.30
C ASN A 577 -3.08 35.15 31.05
N ASN A 578 -4.01 34.93 30.11
CA ASN A 578 -4.29 35.93 29.09
C ASN A 578 -4.86 37.18 29.78
N THR A 579 -4.06 38.24 29.84
CA THR A 579 -4.49 39.56 30.29
C THR A 579 -5.55 40.08 29.32
N GLY A 580 -6.82 40.10 29.73
CA GLY A 580 -7.87 40.73 28.92
C GLY A 580 -9.28 40.73 29.52
N VAL A 581 -9.74 39.65 30.16
CA VAL A 581 -11.11 39.59 30.70
C VAL A 581 -11.11 38.74 31.97
N ILE A 582 -11.75 39.24 33.03
CA ILE A 582 -12.03 38.48 34.25
C ILE A 582 -13.08 37.42 33.89
N THR A 583 -12.64 36.29 33.32
CA THR A 583 -13.41 35.05 33.27
C THR A 583 -12.83 34.12 34.33
N ARG A 584 -13.71 33.57 35.19
CA ARG A 584 -13.33 32.52 36.15
C ARG A 584 -12.87 31.28 35.37
N HIS A 585 -11.58 31.22 35.02
CA HIS A 585 -10.96 30.00 34.52
C HIS A 585 -10.36 29.24 35.69
N ASP A 586 -10.63 27.93 35.75
CA ASP A 586 -9.98 27.01 36.68
C ASP A 586 -8.47 27.23 36.59
N GLN A 587 -7.87 27.73 37.67
CA GLN A 587 -6.44 27.99 37.73
C GLN A 587 -5.70 26.65 37.69
N PHE A 588 -5.00 26.38 36.59
CA PHE A 588 -4.12 25.23 36.50
C PHE A 588 -2.82 25.55 37.27
N GLN A 589 -2.65 24.91 38.42
CA GLN A 589 -1.47 25.06 39.27
C GLN A 589 -1.04 23.70 39.84
N ILE A 590 0.26 23.40 39.76
CA ILE A 590 0.87 22.22 40.38
C ILE A 590 2.02 22.70 41.25
N ASP A 591 1.84 22.66 42.56
CA ASP A 591 2.89 22.96 43.52
C ASP A 591 3.83 21.76 43.69
N PHE A 592 5.13 22.03 43.78
CA PHE A 592 6.12 21.03 44.15
C PHE A 592 7.16 21.60 45.10
N SER A 593 7.71 20.75 45.98
CA SER A 593 8.67 21.18 46.99
C SER A 593 9.68 20.11 47.32
N CYS A 594 10.89 20.53 47.70
CA CYS A 594 11.97 19.70 48.21
C CYS A 594 12.26 20.07 49.65
N TYR A 595 12.40 19.05 50.51
CA TYR A 595 12.58 19.20 51.94
C TYR A 595 13.96 18.67 52.35
N TYR A 596 14.75 19.50 53.03
CA TYR A 596 16.07 19.13 53.52
C TYR A 596 16.19 19.44 55.00
N ASN A 597 16.83 18.55 55.75
CA ASN A 597 17.12 18.81 57.16
C ASN A 597 18.17 19.92 57.27
N GLN A 598 17.91 20.88 58.16
CA GLN A 598 18.86 21.94 58.43
C GLN A 598 20.09 21.33 59.14
N PRO A 599 21.33 21.59 58.69
CA PRO A 599 22.52 21.10 59.38
C PRO A 599 22.59 21.69 60.79
N GLU A 600 22.99 20.89 61.79
CA GLU A 600 23.21 21.38 63.16
C GLU A 600 24.19 22.55 63.14
N ILE A 601 23.78 23.68 63.71
CA ILE A 601 24.65 24.85 63.88
C ILE A 601 25.72 24.46 64.91
N LYS A 602 26.89 24.01 64.46
CA LYS A 602 28.07 23.87 65.32
C LYS A 602 28.64 25.27 65.61
N THR A 603 28.15 25.92 66.66
CA THR A 603 28.79 27.12 67.21
C THR A 603 30.17 26.76 67.75
N MET A 604 31.22 27.24 67.07
CA MET A 604 32.57 27.25 67.63
C MET A 604 32.76 28.53 68.44
N ALA A 605 32.90 28.40 69.76
CA ALA A 605 33.32 29.48 70.63
C ALA A 605 34.84 29.49 70.72
N PHE A 606 35.48 30.55 70.24
CA PHE A 606 36.90 30.82 70.50
C PHE A 606 37.03 31.94 71.54
N LYS A 607 37.81 31.68 72.59
CA LYS A 607 38.23 32.70 73.55
C LYS A 607 39.35 33.52 72.93
N ILE A 608 39.09 34.78 72.65
CA ILE A 608 40.15 35.76 72.35
C ILE A 608 40.86 36.03 73.67
N LYS A 609 42.17 35.82 73.70
CA LYS A 609 43.03 36.16 74.83
C LYS A 609 43.80 37.40 74.43
N ASP A 610 43.35 38.56 74.88
CA ASP A 610 44.09 39.82 74.74
C ASP A 610 45.43 39.69 75.47
N ARG A 611 46.48 40.22 74.83
CA ARG A 611 47.84 40.23 75.33
C ARG A 611 48.28 41.65 75.67
#